data_AF-A0A2S7RRG1-F1
#
_entry.id   AF-A0A2S7RRG1-F1
#
_cell.length_a   1.000
_cell.length_b   1.000
_cell.length_c   1.000
_cell.angle_alpha   90.00
_cell.angle_beta   90.00
_cell.angle_gamma   90.00
#
_symmetry.space_group_name_H-M   'P 1'
#
loop_
_entity.id
_entity.type
_entity.pdbx_description
1 polymer ?
#
loop_
_entity_poly.entity_id
_entity_poly.type
_entity_poly.pdbx_seq_one_letter_code
_entity_poly.pdbx_strand_id
1 'polypeptide(L)'
;MKNIKKYSLAIIVGVGIISTYGTTLVGAATAGQYDSKSSVEFKQGTTVTPPVDPEDPDTSIPVVPIDPTDPTNPPGPGTGGPLSIDFASSLAFGKQSISSKEETYYAHPQAFASGKTAENYVQVTDTRGNFAGWTLSVATDSQFHLDTVDPTVTDEGSAEVGDYLTGAQLAFSGGHVNTEKGTDSSIYPEEVNTGMYNVSTAATVIVSADKNQGMGTWIYGLGKPTDYDSAATTGDAVATKSPITLCVPGATVKKAGTYTTNLNWTLSDTPAN
;
A
#
# COMPACT_ATOMS: atom_id res chain seq x y z
N MET A 1 -102.65 70.08 29.63
CA MET A 1 -102.25 71.51 29.69
C MET A 1 -100.74 71.60 29.83
N LYS A 2 -100.13 72.46 29.01
CA LYS A 2 -98.87 73.22 29.24
C LYS A 2 -97.90 72.71 30.34
N ASN A 3 -96.71 72.35 29.87
CA ASN A 3 -95.41 72.96 30.21
C ASN A 3 -94.90 72.98 31.67
N ILE A 4 -93.73 72.33 31.79
CA ILE A 4 -92.47 72.82 32.40
C ILE A 4 -92.35 72.74 33.94
N LYS A 5 -91.34 71.97 34.40
CA LYS A 5 -90.18 72.51 35.15
C LYS A 5 -89.02 71.51 35.20
N LYS A 6 -87.83 72.01 34.83
CA LYS A 6 -86.52 71.36 34.88
C LYS A 6 -85.96 71.45 36.30
N TYR A 7 -85.25 70.43 36.76
CA TYR A 7 -84.01 70.56 37.56
C TYR A 7 -83.10 69.37 37.28
N SER A 8 -81.85 69.67 36.93
CA SER A 8 -80.75 68.75 36.65
C SER A 8 -79.80 68.68 37.85
N LEU A 9 -79.37 67.47 38.23
CA LEU A 9 -78.03 67.14 38.77
C LEU A 9 -77.96 65.60 38.86
N ALA A 10 -77.42 64.91 37.87
CA ALA A 10 -76.01 64.56 37.63
C ALA A 10 -75.74 63.09 38.01
N ILE A 11 -75.81 62.22 37.00
CA ILE A 11 -75.29 60.85 36.99
C ILE A 11 -73.92 60.91 36.31
N ILE A 12 -72.88 60.36 36.95
CA ILE A 12 -71.66 59.91 36.27
C ILE A 12 -71.49 58.42 36.58
N VAL A 13 -71.58 57.64 35.51
CA VAL A 13 -71.24 56.22 35.43
C VAL A 13 -69.73 56.12 35.29
N GLY A 14 -69.08 55.39 36.20
CA GLY A 14 -67.65 55.07 36.15
C GLY A 14 -67.42 53.63 35.70
N VAL A 15 -66.76 53.47 34.56
CA VAL A 15 -66.36 52.23 33.89
C VAL A 15 -64.98 51.78 34.38
N GLY A 16 -64.76 50.45 34.44
CA GLY A 16 -63.44 49.80 34.53
C GLY A 16 -63.03 49.41 35.95
N ILE A 17 -62.30 48.32 36.22
CA ILE A 17 -61.30 47.62 35.40
C ILE A 17 -61.26 46.14 35.86
N ILE A 18 -61.22 45.22 34.90
CA ILE A 18 -60.95 43.78 35.10
C ILE A 18 -59.44 43.61 35.31
N SER A 19 -59.01 43.18 36.50
CA SER A 19 -57.62 42.78 36.73
C SER A 19 -57.45 41.29 36.45
N THR A 20 -57.14 40.95 35.20
CA THR A 20 -56.58 39.65 34.82
C THR A 20 -55.20 39.50 35.45
N TYR A 21 -54.97 38.47 36.27
CA TYR A 21 -53.62 38.03 36.62
C TYR A 21 -52.96 37.54 35.33
N GLY A 22 -52.04 38.35 34.81
CA GLY A 22 -51.26 38.00 33.64
C GLY A 22 -50.42 36.77 33.94
N THR A 23 -50.66 35.68 33.21
CA THR A 23 -49.64 34.69 32.95
C THR A 23 -48.48 35.40 32.26
N THR A 24 -47.32 35.48 32.90
CA THR A 24 -46.08 35.78 32.18
C THR A 24 -45.83 34.62 31.24
N LEU A 25 -46.33 34.71 30.01
CA LEU A 25 -45.78 33.98 28.89
C LEU A 25 -44.37 34.54 28.68
N VAL A 26 -43.39 33.94 29.34
CA VAL A 26 -42.01 34.02 28.90
C VAL A 26 -42.01 33.32 27.55
N GLY A 27 -42.18 34.08 26.47
CA GLY A 27 -41.90 33.58 25.14
C GLY A 27 -40.45 33.13 25.16
N ALA A 28 -40.22 31.83 24.97
CA ALA A 28 -38.88 31.35 24.67
C ALA A 28 -38.44 32.12 23.42
N ALA A 29 -37.51 33.06 23.58
CA ALA A 29 -36.88 33.71 22.45
C ALA A 29 -36.27 32.58 21.62
N THR A 30 -36.71 32.42 20.37
CA THR A 30 -36.03 31.53 19.44
C THR A 30 -34.60 32.01 19.40
N ALA A 31 -33.67 31.26 19.98
CA ALA A 31 -32.26 31.57 19.88
C ALA A 31 -31.96 31.72 18.39
N GLY A 32 -31.42 32.87 17.98
CA GLY A 32 -31.14 33.13 16.58
C GLY A 32 -30.16 32.07 16.08
N GLN A 33 -30.64 31.20 15.19
CA GLN A 33 -29.77 30.26 14.47
C GLN A 33 -29.18 31.02 13.28
N TYR A 34 -27.85 31.02 13.17
CA TYR A 34 -27.13 31.67 12.10
C TYR A 34 -26.13 30.68 11.50
N ASP A 35 -26.37 30.31 10.24
CA ASP A 35 -25.50 29.39 9.52
C ASP A 35 -24.39 30.18 8.79
N SER A 36 -23.14 29.77 8.96
CA SER A 36 -22.00 30.24 8.18
C SER A 36 -21.43 29.11 7.32
N LYS A 37 -20.66 29.44 6.29
CA LYS A 37 -20.05 28.46 5.37
C LYS A 37 -18.55 28.37 5.63
N SER A 38 -18.01 27.15 5.60
CA SER A 38 -16.59 26.83 5.60
C SER A 38 -16.32 25.86 4.44
N SER A 39 -15.14 25.95 3.81
CA SER A 39 -14.77 25.10 2.66
C SER A 39 -13.28 24.77 2.66
N VAL A 40 -12.95 23.58 2.18
CA VAL A 40 -11.60 23.12 1.88
C VAL A 40 -11.63 22.43 0.52
N GLU A 41 -10.57 22.56 -0.26
CA GLU A 41 -10.40 21.94 -1.58
C GLU A 41 -9.14 21.06 -1.56
N PHE A 42 -9.25 19.87 -2.13
CA PHE A 42 -8.15 18.92 -2.24
C PHE A 42 -7.76 18.74 -3.71
N LYS A 43 -6.47 18.48 -3.94
CA LYS A 43 -5.90 18.14 -5.25
C LYS A 43 -5.14 16.82 -5.13
N GLN A 44 -4.97 16.13 -6.26
CA GLN A 44 -4.16 14.91 -6.31
C GLN A 44 -2.72 15.16 -5.86
N GLY A 45 -2.12 14.15 -5.23
CA GLY A 45 -0.69 14.14 -4.94
C GLY A 45 0.14 14.03 -6.22
N THR A 46 1.34 14.61 -6.22
CA THR A 46 2.27 14.52 -7.36
C THR A 46 3.72 14.28 -6.92
N THR A 47 3.94 14.09 -5.63
CA THR A 47 5.27 13.89 -5.05
C THR A 47 5.58 12.40 -5.00
N VAL A 48 6.84 12.04 -5.19
CA VAL A 48 7.31 10.67 -4.91
C VAL A 48 7.16 10.42 -3.41
N THR A 49 6.49 9.33 -3.05
CA THR A 49 6.45 8.85 -1.67
C THR A 49 7.72 8.03 -1.41
N PRO A 50 8.54 8.38 -0.41
CA PRO A 50 9.72 7.59 -0.07
C PRO A 50 9.33 6.23 0.55
N PRO A 51 10.23 5.22 0.51
CA PRO A 51 10.00 3.95 1.18
C PRO A 51 9.81 4.13 2.69
N VAL A 52 8.90 3.37 3.29
CA VAL A 52 8.67 3.31 4.75
C VAL A 52 9.00 1.93 5.31
N ASP A 53 9.07 1.82 6.64
CA ASP A 53 9.24 0.54 7.33
C ASP A 53 8.01 -0.35 7.09
N PRO A 54 8.14 -1.55 6.52
CA PRO A 54 6.99 -2.39 6.18
C PRO A 54 6.24 -2.93 7.42
N GLU A 55 6.91 -3.00 8.58
CA GLU A 55 6.30 -3.45 9.83
C GLU A 55 5.52 -2.35 10.55
N ASP A 56 5.95 -1.09 10.39
CA ASP A 56 5.33 0.10 11.00
C ASP A 56 5.32 1.26 9.99
N PRO A 57 4.41 1.23 8.99
CA PRO A 57 4.38 2.23 7.93
C PRO A 57 4.03 3.62 8.46
N ASP A 58 4.92 4.59 8.22
CA ASP A 58 4.72 6.01 8.54
C ASP A 58 5.41 6.88 7.47
N THR A 59 4.64 7.55 6.63
CA THR A 59 5.17 8.40 5.54
C THR A 59 5.92 9.63 6.05
N SER A 60 5.79 9.98 7.34
CA SER A 60 6.58 11.03 7.98
C SER A 60 7.96 10.55 8.45
N ILE A 61 8.18 9.22 8.50
CA ILE A 61 9.42 8.59 8.95
C ILE A 61 9.92 7.61 7.86
N PRO A 62 10.48 8.13 6.75
CA PRO A 62 10.98 7.27 5.67
C PRO A 62 12.22 6.46 6.09
N VAL A 63 12.40 5.33 5.43
CA VAL A 63 13.60 4.47 5.53
C VAL A 63 14.41 4.52 4.24
N VAL A 64 15.67 4.09 4.31
CA VAL A 64 16.56 3.98 3.15
C VAL A 64 16.90 2.50 2.95
N PRO A 65 16.22 1.80 2.02
CA PRO A 65 16.53 0.42 1.67
C PRO A 65 17.94 0.27 1.09
N ILE A 66 18.55 -0.88 1.32
CA ILE A 66 19.80 -1.31 0.69
C ILE A 66 19.45 -2.36 -0.37
N ASP A 67 20.00 -2.22 -1.58
CA ASP A 67 19.94 -3.30 -2.57
C ASP A 67 20.95 -4.39 -2.19
N PRO A 68 20.51 -5.64 -1.92
CA PRO A 68 21.44 -6.70 -1.55
C PRO A 68 22.36 -7.16 -2.70
N THR A 69 22.03 -6.84 -3.95
CA THR A 69 22.83 -7.14 -5.15
C THR A 69 23.84 -6.04 -5.48
N ASP A 70 23.55 -4.79 -5.09
CA ASP A 70 24.49 -3.66 -5.13
C ASP A 70 24.39 -2.78 -3.87
N PRO A 71 25.02 -3.20 -2.75
CA PRO A 71 24.88 -2.50 -1.48
C PRO A 71 25.47 -1.07 -1.46
N THR A 72 26.23 -0.71 -2.49
CA THR A 72 26.88 0.60 -2.59
C THR A 72 25.98 1.65 -3.25
N ASN A 73 24.97 1.22 -4.00
CA ASN A 73 24.03 2.08 -4.68
C ASN A 73 22.62 1.84 -4.12
N PRO A 74 22.01 2.85 -3.47
CA PRO A 74 20.64 2.70 -3.00
C PRO A 74 19.69 2.50 -4.18
N PRO A 75 18.58 1.77 -3.99
CA PRO A 75 17.52 1.67 -4.99
C PRO A 75 17.09 3.05 -5.48
N GLY A 76 16.81 3.15 -6.78
CA GLY A 76 16.32 4.39 -7.39
C GLY A 76 14.98 4.85 -6.79
N PRO A 77 14.56 6.10 -7.03
CA PRO A 77 13.25 6.56 -6.59
C PRO A 77 12.14 5.76 -7.28
N GLY A 78 11.01 5.60 -6.60
CA GLY A 78 9.81 4.99 -7.17
C GLY A 78 9.29 5.71 -8.43
N THR A 79 8.26 5.13 -9.06
CA THR A 79 7.74 5.60 -10.36
C THR A 79 7.17 7.02 -10.33
N GLY A 80 6.77 7.49 -9.14
CA GLY A 80 6.13 8.79 -8.93
C GLY A 80 4.73 8.91 -9.53
N GLY A 81 4.14 10.10 -9.43
CA GLY A 81 2.76 10.35 -9.86
C GLY A 81 1.72 10.05 -8.77
N PRO A 82 0.42 10.25 -9.06
CA PRO A 82 -0.65 10.06 -8.08
C PRO A 82 -0.99 8.58 -7.83
N LEU A 83 -0.56 7.66 -8.69
CA LEU A 83 -0.58 6.21 -8.46
C LEU A 83 0.82 5.69 -8.77
N SER A 84 1.54 5.18 -7.78
CA SER A 84 2.97 4.86 -7.91
C SER A 84 3.35 3.56 -7.22
N ILE A 85 4.34 2.86 -7.79
CA ILE A 85 5.18 1.91 -7.05
C ILE A 85 6.34 2.73 -6.47
N ASP A 86 6.38 2.83 -5.15
CA ASP A 86 7.37 3.65 -4.45
C ASP A 86 8.67 2.90 -4.22
N PHE A 87 8.56 1.58 -4.02
CA PHE A 87 9.65 0.67 -3.73
C PHE A 87 9.26 -0.78 -4.02
N ALA A 88 10.22 -1.59 -4.45
CA ALA A 88 10.11 -3.05 -4.47
C ALA A 88 11.48 -3.64 -4.13
N SER A 89 11.52 -4.61 -3.21
CA SER A 89 12.77 -5.26 -2.81
C SER A 89 13.44 -6.02 -3.96
N SER A 90 14.74 -5.77 -4.17
CA SER A 90 15.63 -6.65 -4.93
C SER A 90 15.92 -7.92 -4.11
N LEU A 91 16.09 -9.06 -4.79
CA LEU A 91 16.30 -10.36 -4.13
C LEU A 91 17.73 -10.86 -4.35
N ALA A 92 18.38 -11.31 -3.27
CA ALA A 92 19.66 -12.00 -3.33
C ALA A 92 19.57 -13.36 -2.61
N PHE A 93 20.22 -14.38 -3.18
CA PHE A 93 20.18 -15.76 -2.68
C PHE A 93 21.53 -16.26 -2.13
N GLY A 94 22.52 -15.36 -2.04
CA GLY A 94 23.86 -15.71 -1.59
C GLY A 94 24.73 -16.38 -2.64
N LYS A 95 25.98 -16.68 -2.26
CA LYS A 95 26.93 -17.40 -3.11
C LYS A 95 26.85 -18.90 -2.87
N GLN A 96 26.28 -19.61 -3.84
CA GLN A 96 26.00 -21.04 -3.73
C GLN A 96 27.09 -21.89 -4.40
N SER A 97 27.33 -23.09 -3.88
CA SER A 97 28.17 -24.09 -4.54
C SER A 97 27.38 -24.82 -5.63
N ILE A 98 28.03 -25.13 -6.75
CA ILE A 98 27.40 -25.95 -7.80
C ILE A 98 27.07 -27.33 -7.25
N SER A 99 25.80 -27.73 -7.37
CA SER A 99 25.28 -29.03 -6.96
C SER A 99 24.62 -29.75 -8.14
N SER A 100 24.81 -31.07 -8.19
CA SER A 100 24.07 -31.98 -9.08
C SER A 100 22.78 -32.50 -8.44
N LYS A 101 22.48 -32.08 -7.21
CA LYS A 101 21.21 -32.34 -6.53
C LYS A 101 20.27 -31.16 -6.74
N GLU A 102 18.98 -31.44 -6.59
CA GLU A 102 18.00 -30.37 -6.42
C GLU A 102 18.31 -29.62 -5.12
N GLU A 103 18.36 -28.30 -5.21
CA GLU A 103 18.64 -27.42 -4.08
C GLU A 103 17.59 -26.32 -4.00
N THR A 104 17.28 -25.88 -2.78
CA THR A 104 16.44 -24.71 -2.53
C THR A 104 17.27 -23.62 -1.90
N TYR A 105 17.30 -22.46 -2.53
CA TYR A 105 17.98 -21.26 -2.04
C TYR A 105 16.97 -20.28 -1.47
N TYR A 106 17.38 -19.54 -0.43
CA TYR A 106 16.52 -18.65 0.33
C TYR A 106 16.94 -17.20 0.12
N ALA A 107 15.97 -16.31 -0.11
CA ALA A 107 16.27 -14.89 -0.28
C ALA A 107 16.68 -14.25 1.04
N HIS A 108 17.60 -13.29 0.97
CA HIS A 108 17.95 -12.39 2.08
C HIS A 108 16.75 -11.54 2.51
N PRO A 109 16.67 -11.11 3.79
CA PRO A 109 15.73 -10.08 4.20
C PRO A 109 16.09 -8.71 3.59
N GLN A 110 15.12 -7.80 3.56
CA GLN A 110 15.38 -6.42 3.19
C GLN A 110 16.18 -5.74 4.30
N ALA A 111 17.36 -5.21 3.97
CA ALA A 111 18.17 -4.42 4.88
C ALA A 111 17.97 -2.91 4.67
N PHE A 112 18.16 -2.12 5.72
CA PHE A 112 18.10 -0.66 5.65
C PHE A 112 19.42 -0.02 6.13
N ALA A 113 19.68 1.20 5.70
CA ALA A 113 20.87 1.97 6.11
C ALA A 113 20.95 2.20 7.64
N SER A 114 19.84 2.07 8.37
CA SER A 114 19.78 2.09 9.84
C SER A 114 20.40 0.86 10.50
N GLY A 115 20.66 -0.20 9.74
CA GLY A 115 21.07 -1.52 10.25
C GLY A 115 19.90 -2.44 10.63
N LYS A 116 18.65 -1.96 10.52
CA LYS A 116 17.45 -2.80 10.66
C LYS A 116 17.32 -3.75 9.46
N THR A 117 16.73 -4.91 9.69
CA THR A 117 16.22 -5.82 8.64
C THR A 117 14.71 -5.98 8.77
N ALA A 118 14.02 -6.22 7.66
CA ALA A 118 12.60 -6.55 7.59
C ALA A 118 12.33 -7.59 6.49
N GLU A 119 11.07 -7.97 6.34
CA GLU A 119 10.59 -8.73 5.19
C GLU A 119 10.85 -8.02 3.86
N ASN A 120 10.95 -8.78 2.77
CA ASN A 120 10.88 -8.19 1.43
C ASN A 120 9.47 -7.71 1.16
N TYR A 121 9.35 -6.55 0.51
CA TYR A 121 8.07 -5.90 0.30
C TYR A 121 8.01 -5.06 -0.96
N VAL A 122 6.78 -4.69 -1.33
CA VAL A 122 6.48 -3.69 -2.34
C VAL A 122 5.62 -2.60 -1.70
N GLN A 123 5.92 -1.34 -1.99
CA GLN A 123 5.15 -0.19 -1.54
C GLN A 123 4.44 0.46 -2.73
N VAL A 124 3.16 0.73 -2.56
CA VAL A 124 2.30 1.41 -3.52
C VAL A 124 1.66 2.62 -2.84
N THR A 125 1.58 3.76 -3.53
CA THR A 125 0.82 4.93 -3.08
C THR A 125 -0.28 5.27 -4.09
N ASP A 126 -1.51 5.49 -3.62
CA ASP A 126 -2.60 6.09 -4.39
C ASP A 126 -3.11 7.39 -3.73
N THR A 127 -2.81 8.51 -4.37
CA THR A 127 -3.23 9.87 -4.00
C THR A 127 -4.08 10.53 -5.09
N ARG A 128 -4.69 9.74 -6.00
CA ARG A 128 -5.57 10.25 -7.06
C ARG A 128 -6.85 10.87 -6.50
N GLY A 129 -7.36 10.35 -5.38
CA GLY A 129 -8.61 10.79 -4.74
C GLY A 129 -9.88 10.48 -5.54
N ASN A 130 -9.77 9.68 -6.60
CA ASN A 130 -10.91 9.26 -7.43
C ASN A 130 -11.50 7.90 -7.00
N PHE A 131 -10.84 7.20 -6.06
CA PHE A 131 -11.28 5.93 -5.50
C PHE A 131 -11.51 4.84 -6.56
N ALA A 132 -10.73 4.86 -7.64
CA ALA A 132 -10.89 3.92 -8.75
C ALA A 132 -10.42 2.49 -8.41
N GLY A 133 -9.55 2.34 -7.40
CA GLY A 133 -8.85 1.08 -7.13
C GLY A 133 -7.62 0.90 -8.01
N TRP A 134 -6.88 -0.18 -7.80
CA TRP A 134 -5.66 -0.51 -8.53
C TRP A 134 -5.30 -1.99 -8.35
N THR A 135 -4.45 -2.51 -9.23
CA THR A 135 -3.95 -3.88 -9.14
C THR A 135 -2.44 -3.92 -9.25
N LEU A 136 -1.81 -4.63 -8.33
CA LEU A 136 -0.37 -4.90 -8.33
C LEU A 136 -0.14 -6.35 -8.76
N SER A 137 0.79 -6.54 -9.70
CA SER A 137 1.19 -7.84 -10.21
C SER A 137 2.71 -7.94 -10.37
N VAL A 138 3.19 -9.18 -10.40
CA VAL A 138 4.62 -9.50 -10.57
C VAL A 138 4.81 -10.59 -11.63
N ALA A 139 5.85 -10.43 -12.44
CA ALA A 139 6.37 -11.44 -13.35
C ALA A 139 7.90 -11.44 -13.31
N THR A 140 8.54 -12.48 -13.82
CA THR A 140 9.93 -12.39 -14.28
C THR A 140 9.98 -12.00 -15.75
N ASP A 141 11.09 -11.41 -16.21
CA ASP A 141 11.32 -11.19 -17.65
C ASP A 141 11.66 -12.48 -18.39
N SER A 142 12.40 -13.38 -17.75
CA SER A 142 12.79 -14.68 -18.30
C SER A 142 13.03 -15.71 -17.19
N GLN A 143 13.52 -16.89 -17.58
CA GLN A 143 14.16 -17.80 -16.63
C GLN A 143 15.49 -17.21 -16.15
N PHE A 144 15.93 -17.55 -14.94
CA PHE A 144 17.26 -17.18 -14.43
C PHE A 144 18.34 -17.58 -15.43
N HIS A 145 19.18 -16.63 -15.80
CA HIS A 145 20.22 -16.78 -16.80
C HIS A 145 21.52 -16.16 -16.32
N LEU A 146 22.66 -16.58 -16.86
CA LEU A 146 23.92 -15.89 -16.58
C LEU A 146 23.79 -14.39 -16.91
N ASP A 147 24.35 -13.53 -16.06
CA ASP A 147 24.37 -12.07 -16.25
C ASP A 147 25.00 -11.64 -17.59
N THR A 148 25.84 -12.50 -18.18
CA THR A 148 26.44 -12.30 -19.50
C THR A 148 25.51 -12.63 -20.68
N VAL A 149 24.34 -13.21 -20.42
CA VAL A 149 23.34 -13.60 -21.43
C VAL A 149 22.25 -12.53 -21.48
N ASP A 150 21.94 -12.04 -22.68
CA ASP A 150 20.81 -11.14 -22.90
C ASP A 150 19.58 -11.98 -23.31
N PRO A 151 18.56 -12.09 -22.43
CA PRO A 151 17.39 -12.93 -22.66
C PRO A 151 16.45 -12.36 -23.73
N THR A 152 16.66 -11.13 -24.20
CA THR A 152 15.85 -10.52 -25.28
C THR A 152 16.30 -10.94 -26.67
N VAL A 153 17.51 -11.50 -26.79
CA VAL A 153 18.11 -11.96 -28.06
C VAL A 153 18.46 -13.44 -28.06
N THR A 154 18.68 -14.04 -26.89
CA THR A 154 18.99 -15.48 -26.77
C THR A 154 17.90 -16.16 -25.97
N ASP A 155 17.07 -16.97 -26.63
CA ASP A 155 16.03 -17.73 -25.92
C ASP A 155 16.63 -18.95 -25.22
N GLU A 156 16.04 -19.36 -24.09
CA GLU A 156 16.43 -20.52 -23.28
C GLU A 156 16.64 -21.80 -24.13
N GLY A 157 15.75 -22.05 -25.09
CA GLY A 157 15.83 -23.26 -25.94
C GLY A 157 16.96 -23.25 -26.96
N SER A 158 17.62 -22.11 -27.18
CA SER A 158 18.71 -21.93 -28.15
C SER A 158 20.06 -21.59 -27.51
N ALA A 159 20.06 -21.32 -26.20
CA ALA A 159 21.24 -20.94 -25.43
C ALA A 159 22.22 -22.11 -25.24
N GLU A 160 23.45 -21.80 -24.83
CA GLU A 160 24.40 -22.86 -24.49
C GLU A 160 23.96 -23.59 -23.23
N VAL A 161 24.37 -24.87 -23.12
CA VAL A 161 24.05 -25.68 -21.95
C VAL A 161 24.62 -25.02 -20.69
N GLY A 162 23.72 -24.72 -19.75
CA GLY A 162 24.04 -24.07 -18.47
C GLY A 162 23.99 -22.54 -18.51
N ASP A 163 23.62 -21.90 -19.61
CA ASP A 163 23.37 -20.45 -19.63
C ASP A 163 22.12 -20.09 -18.83
N TYR A 164 21.12 -20.97 -18.81
CA TYR A 164 19.88 -20.82 -18.07
C TYR A 164 19.77 -21.86 -16.96
N LEU A 165 19.14 -21.49 -15.85
CA LEU A 165 18.71 -22.42 -14.81
C LEU A 165 17.38 -23.08 -15.22
N THR A 166 17.39 -23.85 -16.32
CA THR A 166 16.18 -24.50 -16.85
C THR A 166 15.43 -25.29 -15.79
N GLY A 167 14.14 -25.01 -15.66
CA GLY A 167 13.25 -25.64 -14.67
C GLY A 167 13.35 -25.06 -13.26
N ALA A 168 14.18 -24.03 -13.02
CA ALA A 168 14.19 -23.35 -11.74
C ALA A 168 12.85 -22.62 -11.47
N GLN A 169 12.44 -22.61 -10.21
CA GLN A 169 11.17 -22.06 -9.76
C GLN A 169 11.41 -21.06 -8.63
N LEU A 170 11.04 -19.81 -8.88
CA LEU A 170 10.97 -18.76 -7.86
C LEU A 170 9.57 -18.80 -7.24
N ALA A 171 9.49 -18.94 -5.91
CA ALA A 171 8.22 -19.00 -5.18
C ALA A 171 8.18 -17.97 -4.06
N PHE A 172 7.05 -17.28 -3.94
CA PHE A 172 6.76 -16.32 -2.87
C PHE A 172 5.67 -16.90 -1.97
N SER A 173 5.70 -16.56 -0.68
CA SER A 173 4.70 -16.98 0.29
C SER A 173 4.57 -15.99 1.44
N GLY A 174 3.48 -16.12 2.22
CA GLY A 174 3.25 -15.26 3.38
C GLY A 174 2.87 -13.83 3.01
N GLY A 175 2.28 -13.63 1.84
CA GLY A 175 1.80 -12.32 1.40
C GLY A 175 0.81 -11.73 2.41
N HIS A 176 0.93 -10.44 2.67
CA HIS A 176 0.02 -9.68 3.52
C HIS A 176 0.09 -8.20 3.17
N VAL A 177 -0.92 -7.43 3.60
CA VAL A 177 -0.90 -5.98 3.46
C VAL A 177 -0.72 -5.28 4.79
N ASN A 178 0.04 -4.18 4.77
CA ASN A 178 0.16 -3.23 5.87
C ASN A 178 -0.03 -1.80 5.36
N THR A 179 -0.38 -0.87 6.23
CA THR A 179 -0.67 0.53 5.87
C THR A 179 -0.42 1.43 7.07
N GLU A 180 -0.49 2.75 6.87
CA GLU A 180 -0.30 3.71 7.96
C GLU A 180 -1.31 3.50 9.09
N LYS A 181 -0.85 3.71 10.32
CA LYS A 181 -1.68 3.56 11.51
C LYS A 181 -2.87 4.53 11.49
N GLY A 182 -4.07 3.99 11.73
CA GLY A 182 -5.31 4.78 11.77
C GLY A 182 -5.99 4.91 10.41
N THR A 183 -5.45 4.30 9.36
CA THR A 183 -6.15 4.12 8.09
C THR A 183 -7.48 3.41 8.30
N ASP A 184 -8.53 3.90 7.63
CA ASP A 184 -9.88 3.33 7.71
C ASP A 184 -9.86 1.89 7.16
N SER A 185 -10.32 0.92 7.96
CA SER A 185 -10.33 -0.48 7.54
C SER A 185 -11.22 -0.76 6.33
N SER A 186 -12.19 0.11 6.04
CA SER A 186 -13.10 -0.03 4.89
C SER A 186 -12.43 0.19 3.53
N ILE A 187 -11.24 0.79 3.50
CA ILE A 187 -10.48 1.04 2.27
C ILE A 187 -9.36 0.01 2.05
N TYR A 188 -9.29 -1.05 2.85
CA TYR A 188 -8.27 -2.10 2.68
C TYR A 188 -8.49 -2.84 1.35
N PRO A 189 -7.42 -3.17 0.61
CA PRO A 189 -7.51 -4.05 -0.54
C PRO A 189 -8.16 -5.39 -0.14
N GLU A 190 -9.19 -5.78 -0.86
CA GLU A 190 -9.96 -6.99 -0.56
C GLU A 190 -9.21 -8.26 -1.00
N GLU A 191 -8.57 -8.21 -2.16
CA GLU A 191 -7.83 -9.35 -2.69
C GLU A 191 -6.35 -9.21 -2.38
N VAL A 192 -5.84 -10.08 -1.51
CA VAL A 192 -4.42 -10.18 -1.19
C VAL A 192 -4.01 -11.63 -1.35
N ASN A 193 -3.00 -11.88 -2.17
CA ASN A 193 -2.45 -13.22 -2.31
C ASN A 193 -1.61 -13.58 -1.08
N THR A 194 -2.22 -14.30 -0.15
CA THR A 194 -1.58 -14.71 1.12
C THR A 194 -0.91 -16.08 1.04
N GLY A 195 -1.19 -16.84 -0.02
CA GLY A 195 -0.72 -18.21 -0.22
C GLY A 195 0.70 -18.29 -0.80
N MET A 196 1.14 -19.51 -1.05
CA MET A 196 2.35 -19.76 -1.84
C MET A 196 2.01 -19.71 -3.34
N TYR A 197 2.82 -19.00 -4.12
CA TYR A 197 2.69 -18.96 -5.58
C TYR A 197 4.06 -18.88 -6.25
N ASN A 198 4.14 -19.42 -7.47
CA ASN A 198 5.34 -19.33 -8.29
C ASN A 198 5.31 -18.03 -9.10
N VAL A 199 6.44 -17.33 -9.17
CA VAL A 199 6.66 -16.21 -10.08
C VAL A 199 7.31 -16.74 -11.35
N SER A 200 6.75 -16.36 -12.50
CA SER A 200 7.23 -16.77 -13.82
C SER A 200 7.05 -15.61 -14.79
N THR A 201 7.26 -15.84 -16.09
CA THR A 201 7.01 -14.85 -17.13
C THR A 201 5.54 -14.47 -17.29
N ALA A 202 4.62 -15.30 -16.80
CA ALA A 202 3.22 -14.94 -16.68
C ALA A 202 2.98 -14.09 -15.42
N ALA A 203 2.38 -12.90 -15.61
CA ALA A 203 2.05 -12.00 -14.53
C ALA A 203 1.08 -12.65 -13.53
N THR A 204 1.42 -12.56 -12.25
CA THR A 204 0.58 -13.00 -11.13
C THR A 204 0.08 -11.77 -10.38
N VAL A 205 -1.24 -11.62 -10.26
CA VAL A 205 -1.85 -10.60 -9.40
C VAL A 205 -1.61 -10.97 -7.94
N ILE A 206 -1.14 -10.00 -7.16
CA ILE A 206 -0.78 -10.20 -5.75
C ILE A 206 -1.60 -9.34 -4.81
N VAL A 207 -2.06 -8.18 -5.27
CA VAL A 207 -2.99 -7.31 -4.55
C VAL A 207 -3.94 -6.68 -5.55
N SER A 208 -5.24 -6.70 -5.25
CA SER A 208 -6.25 -5.90 -5.93
C SER A 208 -7.02 -5.06 -4.92
N ALA A 209 -7.01 -3.75 -5.13
CA ALA A 209 -7.86 -2.81 -4.44
C ALA A 209 -9.02 -2.45 -5.36
N ASP A 210 -10.24 -2.72 -4.91
CA ASP A 210 -11.44 -2.40 -5.67
C ASP A 210 -11.79 -0.91 -5.60
N LYS A 211 -12.87 -0.56 -6.28
CA LYS A 211 -13.47 0.77 -6.16
C LYS A 211 -13.76 1.09 -4.69
N ASN A 212 -13.36 2.29 -4.27
CA ASN A 212 -13.40 2.76 -2.87
C ASN A 212 -12.39 2.12 -1.92
N GLN A 213 -11.44 1.34 -2.42
CA GLN A 213 -10.31 0.79 -1.65
C GLN A 213 -8.98 1.35 -2.17
N GLY A 214 -7.90 1.06 -1.44
CA GLY A 214 -6.52 1.24 -1.91
C GLY A 214 -6.01 2.68 -1.92
N MET A 215 -6.78 3.66 -1.44
CA MET A 215 -6.28 5.03 -1.28
C MET A 215 -5.22 5.09 -0.17
N GLY A 216 -4.19 5.92 -0.33
CA GLY A 216 -3.08 6.05 0.60
C GLY A 216 -1.90 5.14 0.27
N THR A 217 -1.01 4.94 1.25
CA THR A 217 0.19 4.11 1.12
C THR A 217 -0.07 2.70 1.62
N TRP A 218 0.28 1.71 0.81
CA TRP A 218 0.08 0.29 1.06
C TRP A 218 1.38 -0.47 0.87
N ILE A 219 1.65 -1.37 1.81
CA ILE A 219 2.76 -2.31 1.80
C ILE A 219 2.20 -3.69 1.48
N TYR A 220 2.76 -4.36 0.48
CA TYR A 220 2.62 -5.80 0.31
C TYR A 220 3.91 -6.48 0.78
N GLY A 221 3.87 -7.10 1.95
CA GLY A 221 5.00 -7.79 2.56
C GLY A 221 4.96 -9.30 2.34
N LEU A 222 6.13 -9.94 2.26
CA LEU A 222 6.29 -11.38 2.06
C LEU A 222 6.82 -12.05 3.34
N GLY A 223 5.93 -12.66 4.10
CA GLY A 223 6.19 -13.26 5.42
C GLY A 223 6.44 -12.22 6.50
N LYS A 224 7.17 -12.59 7.56
CA LYS A 224 7.56 -11.70 8.66
C LYS A 224 9.09 -11.64 8.77
N PRO A 225 9.68 -10.62 9.43
CA PRO A 225 11.14 -10.56 9.58
C PRO A 225 11.72 -11.81 10.24
N THR A 226 10.98 -12.43 11.16
CA THR A 226 11.38 -13.67 11.85
C THR A 226 11.46 -14.89 10.94
N ASP A 227 10.81 -14.86 9.77
CA ASP A 227 10.83 -15.95 8.80
C ASP A 227 12.11 -15.94 7.94
N TYR A 228 12.86 -14.84 7.96
CA TYR A 228 14.13 -14.67 7.27
C TYR A 228 15.33 -14.98 8.18
N ASP A 229 16.46 -15.31 7.54
CA ASP A 229 17.75 -15.40 8.18
C ASP A 229 18.40 -14.01 8.29
N SER A 230 18.30 -13.38 9.46
CA SER A 230 18.79 -12.02 9.70
C SER A 230 20.32 -11.87 9.60
N ALA A 231 21.07 -12.97 9.54
CA ALA A 231 22.52 -12.94 9.37
C ALA A 231 22.97 -12.80 7.90
N ALA A 232 22.07 -13.01 6.95
CA ALA A 232 22.38 -13.01 5.52
C ALA A 232 21.87 -11.74 4.84
N THR A 233 22.59 -10.63 4.98
CA THR A 233 22.17 -9.31 4.46
C THR A 233 23.07 -8.76 3.34
N THR A 234 24.07 -9.53 2.91
CA THR A 234 25.05 -9.09 1.90
C THR A 234 25.27 -10.19 0.87
N GLY A 235 25.61 -9.79 -0.37
CA GLY A 235 25.57 -10.63 -1.57
C GLY A 235 26.16 -12.04 -1.47
N ASP A 236 27.22 -12.27 -0.70
CA ASP A 236 27.85 -13.60 -0.58
C ASP A 236 27.24 -14.48 0.52
N ALA A 237 26.55 -13.90 1.51
CA ALA A 237 26.02 -14.64 2.65
C ALA A 237 24.94 -15.64 2.21
N VAL A 238 24.91 -16.84 2.80
CA VAL A 238 23.90 -17.85 2.47
C VAL A 238 22.83 -17.87 3.56
N ALA A 239 21.59 -17.51 3.20
CA ALA A 239 20.45 -17.62 4.10
C ALA A 239 19.98 -19.07 4.24
N THR A 240 19.49 -19.42 5.42
CA THR A 240 19.00 -20.77 5.74
C THR A 240 17.47 -20.91 5.74
N LYS A 241 16.75 -19.77 5.69
CA LYS A 241 15.29 -19.71 5.66
C LYS A 241 14.81 -18.39 5.06
N SER A 242 13.68 -18.45 4.36
CA SER A 242 12.98 -17.32 3.80
C SER A 242 11.60 -17.76 3.28
N PRO A 243 10.57 -16.90 3.35
CA PRO A 243 9.31 -17.05 2.61
C PRO A 243 9.47 -17.01 1.08
N ILE A 244 10.62 -16.55 0.59
CA ILE A 244 10.97 -16.46 -0.82
C ILE A 244 12.06 -17.48 -1.15
N THR A 245 11.76 -18.41 -2.05
CA THR A 245 12.65 -19.51 -2.39
C THR A 245 12.90 -19.60 -3.88
N LEU A 246 14.12 -20.03 -4.24
CA LEU A 246 14.50 -20.42 -5.59
C LEU A 246 14.88 -21.91 -5.56
N CYS A 247 14.00 -22.77 -6.08
CA CYS A 247 14.28 -24.19 -6.24
C CYS A 247 14.94 -24.41 -7.60
N VAL A 248 16.12 -25.04 -7.62
CA VAL A 248 16.88 -25.33 -8.84
C VAL A 248 17.04 -26.85 -8.99
N PRO A 249 16.51 -27.46 -10.05
CA PRO A 249 16.63 -28.90 -10.27
C PRO A 249 18.10 -29.36 -10.34
N GLY A 250 18.35 -30.58 -9.85
CA GLY A 250 19.68 -31.19 -9.93
C GLY A 250 20.13 -31.51 -11.36
N ALA A 251 19.17 -31.78 -12.25
CA ALA A 251 19.42 -32.04 -13.66
C ALA A 251 19.87 -30.79 -14.45
N THR A 252 19.61 -29.58 -13.90
CA THR A 252 20.01 -28.31 -14.52
C THR A 252 21.53 -28.18 -14.46
N VAL A 253 22.16 -28.09 -15.64
CA VAL A 253 23.60 -27.82 -15.76
C VAL A 253 23.85 -26.37 -15.33
N LYS A 254 24.91 -26.15 -14.56
CA LYS A 254 25.26 -24.84 -14.00
C LYS A 254 26.70 -24.52 -14.38
N LYS A 255 26.93 -23.29 -14.86
CA LYS A 255 28.25 -22.69 -15.03
C LYS A 255 28.58 -21.90 -13.77
N ALA A 256 29.88 -21.69 -13.50
CA ALA A 256 30.27 -20.77 -12.44
C ALA A 256 30.02 -19.33 -12.93
N GLY A 257 29.20 -18.58 -12.21
CA GLY A 257 28.80 -17.22 -12.58
C GLY A 257 27.59 -16.75 -11.77
N THR A 258 27.16 -15.53 -12.04
CA THR A 258 25.96 -14.94 -11.43
C THR A 258 24.77 -15.24 -12.33
N TYR A 259 23.72 -15.84 -11.76
CA TYR A 259 22.45 -16.01 -12.46
C TYR A 259 21.45 -14.96 -12.00
N THR A 260 20.77 -14.32 -12.95
CA THR A 260 19.88 -13.20 -12.72
C THR A 260 18.57 -13.38 -13.50
N THR A 261 17.53 -12.69 -13.04
CA THR A 261 16.31 -12.38 -13.80
C THR A 261 15.76 -11.08 -13.22
N ASN A 262 15.01 -10.32 -14.02
CA ASN A 262 14.36 -9.10 -13.54
C ASN A 262 12.95 -9.41 -13.04
N LEU A 263 12.59 -8.87 -11.88
CA LEU A 263 11.22 -8.83 -11.40
C LEU A 263 10.51 -7.61 -11.98
N ASN A 264 9.50 -7.87 -12.80
CA ASN A 264 8.66 -6.86 -13.42
C ASN A 264 7.41 -6.64 -12.58
N TRP A 265 7.44 -5.59 -11.77
CA TRP A 265 6.29 -5.14 -10.99
C TRP A 265 5.42 -4.21 -11.84
N THR A 266 4.14 -4.55 -11.98
CA THR A 266 3.18 -3.76 -12.76
C THR A 266 2.04 -3.31 -11.88
N LEU A 267 1.81 -1.99 -11.87
CA LEU A 267 0.69 -1.35 -11.20
C LEU A 267 -0.29 -0.83 -12.25
N SER A 268 -1.51 -1.37 -12.23
CA SER A 268 -2.60 -0.95 -13.11
C SER A 268 -3.60 -0.09 -12.35
N ASP A 269 -4.18 0.89 -13.04
CA ASP A 269 -5.25 1.75 -12.52
C ASP A 269 -6.64 1.09 -12.59
N THR A 270 -6.71 -0.13 -13.10
CA THR A 270 -7.92 -0.93 -13.24
C THR A 270 -7.85 -2.13 -12.29
N PRO A 271 -8.82 -2.29 -11.37
CA PRO A 271 -8.91 -3.49 -10.53
C PRO A 271 -8.99 -4.78 -11.35
N ALA A 272 -8.50 -5.89 -10.80
CA ALA A 272 -8.68 -7.21 -11.40
C ALA A 272 -10.17 -7.56 -11.43
N ASN A 273 -10.67 -8.07 -12.56
CA ASN A 273 -12.07 -8.49 -12.71
C ASN A 273 -12.33 -9.87 -12.09
#